data_AF-A0A4Y5Z369-F1
#
_entry.id   AF-A0A4Y5Z369-F1
#
_cell.length_a   1.000
_cell.length_b   1.000
_cell.length_c   1.000
_cell.angle_alpha   90.00
_cell.angle_beta   90.00
_cell.angle_gamma   90.00
#
_symmetry.space_group_name_H-M   'P 1'
#
loop_
_entity.id
_entity.type
_entity.pdbx_description
1 polymer ?
#
loop_
_entity_poly.entity_id
_entity_poly.type
_entity_poly.pdbx_seq_one_letter_code
_entity_poly.pdbx_strand_id
1 'polypeptide(L)'
;MARSSIRSDNRFIPAIGNRADAQQAMKGGAFAAGFVALVNLGIGGYLLLSGAGHSALLGVSGSVVIDGTIFAVLGVFLWRQSIVAAWIGLILFTLEKAWQWTTQPKALVGIVLAVVLWLAFLNALRGALALRQFNREAKAIPAMPDMP
;
A
#
# COMPACT_ATOMS: atom_id res chain seq x y z
N MET A 1 -13.48 19.75 -36.47
CA MET A 1 -12.28 19.65 -35.60
C MET A 1 -12.42 18.41 -34.71
N ALA A 2 -11.77 17.31 -35.06
CA ALA A 2 -11.80 16.08 -34.27
C ALA A 2 -10.83 16.22 -33.08
N ARG A 3 -11.36 16.21 -31.85
CA ARG A 3 -10.53 16.01 -30.65
C ARG A 3 -10.10 14.54 -30.64
N SER A 4 -8.90 14.25 -31.11
CA SER A 4 -8.26 12.96 -30.81
C SER A 4 -8.03 12.93 -29.30
N SER A 5 -8.91 12.26 -28.56
CA SER A 5 -8.64 11.91 -27.18
C SER A 5 -7.44 10.97 -27.19
N ILE A 6 -6.27 11.49 -26.82
CA ILE A 6 -5.09 10.67 -26.55
C ILE A 6 -5.46 9.78 -25.36
N ARG A 7 -6.04 8.62 -25.65
CA ARG A 7 -6.12 7.50 -24.71
C ARG A 7 -4.67 7.08 -24.52
N SER A 8 -4.05 7.53 -23.44
CA SER A 8 -2.73 7.05 -23.07
C SER A 8 -2.85 5.56 -22.80
N ASP A 9 -2.46 4.75 -23.78
CA ASP A 9 -2.24 3.31 -23.64
C ASP A 9 -1.20 3.13 -22.54
N ASN A 10 -1.66 2.98 -21.30
CA ASN A 10 -0.81 2.66 -20.18
C ASN A 10 -0.48 1.16 -20.24
N ARG A 11 0.24 0.77 -21.29
CA ARG A 11 0.50 -0.62 -21.71
C ARG A 11 1.21 -1.45 -20.64
N PHE A 12 1.91 -0.78 -19.72
CA PHE A 12 2.66 -1.39 -18.64
C PHE A 12 1.81 -1.85 -17.45
N ILE A 13 0.56 -1.37 -17.35
CA ILE A 13 -0.32 -1.67 -16.22
C ILE A 13 -1.72 -1.96 -16.77
N PRO A 14 -2.17 -3.24 -16.83
CA PRO A 14 -3.49 -3.57 -17.33
C PRO A 14 -4.58 -2.77 -16.59
N ALA A 15 -5.49 -2.19 -17.37
CA ALA A 15 -6.60 -1.42 -16.84
C ALA A 15 -7.52 -2.34 -16.03
N ILE A 16 -7.93 -1.87 -14.85
CA ILE A 16 -8.93 -2.58 -14.06
C ILE A 16 -10.28 -2.33 -14.71
N GLY A 17 -10.95 -3.40 -15.14
CA GLY A 17 -12.15 -3.31 -15.99
C GLY A 17 -13.41 -2.85 -15.26
N ASN A 18 -13.44 -2.93 -13.93
CA ASN A 18 -14.60 -2.51 -13.15
C ASN A 18 -14.21 -1.90 -11.79
N ARG A 19 -15.15 -1.18 -11.19
CA ARG A 19 -14.95 -0.51 -9.90
C ARG A 19 -14.73 -1.49 -8.74
N ALA A 20 -15.41 -2.65 -8.74
CA ALA A 20 -15.35 -3.62 -7.66
C ALA A 20 -13.94 -4.22 -7.51
N ASP A 21 -13.30 -4.59 -8.62
CA ASP A 21 -11.93 -5.10 -8.66
C ASP A 21 -10.93 -4.05 -8.15
N ALA A 22 -11.16 -2.77 -8.48
CA ALA A 22 -10.31 -1.68 -8.00
C ALA A 22 -10.43 -1.50 -6.48
N GLN A 23 -11.64 -1.65 -5.92
CA GLN A 23 -11.84 -1.66 -4.48
C GLN A 23 -11.22 -2.89 -3.81
N GLN A 24 -11.30 -4.06 -4.45
CA GLN A 24 -10.67 -5.28 -3.96
C GLN A 24 -9.14 -5.16 -3.93
N ALA A 25 -8.54 -4.57 -4.97
CA ALA A 25 -7.11 -4.29 -5.01
C ALA A 25 -6.68 -3.37 -3.84
N MET A 26 -7.47 -2.33 -3.55
CA MET A 26 -7.23 -1.46 -2.38
C MET A 26 -7.31 -2.22 -1.06
N LYS A 27 -8.31 -3.10 -0.90
CA LYS A 27 -8.43 -3.96 0.30
C LYS A 27 -7.23 -4.89 0.44
N GLY A 28 -6.70 -5.43 -0.65
CA GLY A 28 -5.47 -6.23 -0.64
C GLY A 28 -4.28 -5.48 -0.03
N GLY A 29 -4.07 -4.22 -0.45
CA GLY A 29 -3.05 -3.37 0.17
C GLY A 29 -3.34 -3.03 1.63
N ALA A 30 -4.61 -2.84 2.00
CA ALA A 30 -4.99 -2.59 3.39
C ALA A 30 -4.70 -3.79 4.30
N PHE A 31 -4.98 -5.02 3.83
CA PHE A 31 -4.60 -6.25 4.52
C PHE A 31 -3.08 -6.40 4.62
N ALA A 32 -2.34 -6.08 3.56
CA ALA A 32 -0.87 -6.10 3.59
C ALA A 32 -0.32 -5.12 4.64
N ALA A 33 -0.85 -3.90 4.69
CA ALA A 33 -0.48 -2.91 5.71
C ALA A 33 -0.84 -3.38 7.13
N GLY A 34 -2.03 -3.96 7.32
CA GLY A 34 -2.45 -4.54 8.59
C GLY A 34 -1.55 -5.69 9.05
N PHE A 35 -1.10 -6.55 8.12
CA PHE A 35 -0.17 -7.62 8.41
C PHE A 35 1.21 -7.10 8.83
N VAL A 36 1.75 -6.10 8.11
CA VAL A 36 3.01 -5.43 8.49
C VAL A 36 2.89 -4.80 9.88
N ALA A 37 1.78 -4.11 10.14
CA ALA A 37 1.50 -3.51 11.44
C ALA A 37 1.46 -4.55 12.56
N LEU A 38 0.76 -5.67 12.33
CA LEU A 38 0.64 -6.75 13.31
C LEU A 38 2.00 -7.35 13.66
N VAL A 39 2.84 -7.65 12.65
CA VAL A 39 4.17 -8.23 12.88
C VAL A 39 5.06 -7.24 13.62
N ASN A 40 5.10 -5.99 13.17
CA ASN A 40 5.95 -4.96 13.77
C ASN A 40 5.53 -4.63 15.21
N LEU A 41 4.24 -4.45 15.47
CA LEU A 41 3.72 -4.19 16.81
C LEU A 41 3.83 -5.44 17.70
N GLY A 42 3.70 -6.65 17.15
CA GLY A 42 3.89 -7.89 17.89
C GLY A 42 5.34 -8.05 18.36
N ILE A 43 6.31 -7.88 17.46
CA ILE A 43 7.74 -7.93 17.79
C ILE A 43 8.10 -6.79 18.74
N GLY A 44 7.68 -5.56 18.43
CA GLY A 44 7.96 -4.40 19.26
C GLY A 44 7.33 -4.50 20.66
N GLY A 45 6.09 -4.96 20.76
CA GLY A 45 5.41 -5.22 22.01
C GLY A 45 6.09 -6.31 22.83
N TYR A 46 6.49 -7.42 22.21
CA TYR A 46 7.28 -8.45 22.86
C TYR A 46 8.59 -7.89 23.43
N LEU A 47 9.33 -7.10 22.64
CA LEU A 47 10.59 -6.48 23.06
C LEU A 47 10.41 -5.50 24.23
N LEU A 48 9.33 -4.73 24.25
CA LEU A 48 9.00 -3.84 25.37
C LEU A 48 8.70 -4.61 26.66
N LEU A 49 8.10 -5.80 26.55
CA LEU A 49 7.72 -6.63 27.70
C LEU A 49 8.84 -7.57 28.20
N SER A 50 9.82 -7.90 27.36
CA SER A 50 10.87 -8.90 27.65
C SER A 50 12.17 -8.33 28.23
N GLY A 51 12.25 -7.01 28.46
CA GLY A 51 13.37 -6.35 29.14
C GLY A 51 14.60 -6.09 28.26
N ALA A 52 15.51 -5.23 28.75
CA ALA A 52 16.57 -4.56 27.97
C ALA A 52 17.61 -5.49 27.27
N GLY A 53 17.68 -6.78 27.61
CA GLY A 53 18.63 -7.73 27.02
C GLY A 53 18.23 -8.32 25.67
N HIS A 54 16.95 -8.30 25.30
CA HIS A 54 16.43 -9.00 24.13
C HIS A 54 16.49 -8.19 22.82
N SER A 55 16.55 -6.86 22.91
CA SER A 55 16.65 -5.97 21.75
C SER A 55 17.99 -6.15 21.02
N ALA A 56 19.09 -6.33 21.76
CA ALA A 56 20.41 -6.63 21.20
C ALA A 56 20.47 -8.01 20.54
N LEU A 57 19.71 -8.98 21.03
CA LEU A 57 19.71 -10.37 20.57
C LEU A 57 18.92 -10.55 19.27
N LEU A 58 17.84 -9.78 19.09
CA LEU A 58 17.06 -9.76 17.84
C LEU A 58 17.56 -8.72 16.83
N GLY A 59 18.45 -7.80 17.22
CA GLY A 59 18.94 -6.73 16.35
C GLY A 59 17.85 -5.74 15.92
N VAL A 60 16.75 -5.67 16.69
CA VAL A 60 15.57 -4.85 16.38
C VAL A 60 15.51 -3.68 17.35
N SER A 61 15.46 -2.48 16.79
CA SER A 61 15.32 -1.22 17.53
C SER A 61 13.85 -0.94 17.87
N GLY A 62 13.61 -0.11 18.89
CA GLY A 62 12.26 0.36 19.25
C GLY A 62 11.52 1.08 18.11
N SER A 63 12.22 1.48 17.05
CA SER A 63 11.64 2.00 15.80
C SER A 63 10.58 1.08 15.19
N VAL A 64 10.64 -0.23 15.42
CA VAL A 64 9.68 -1.18 14.86
C VAL A 64 8.23 -0.90 15.32
N VAL A 65 8.04 -0.37 16.54
CA VAL A 65 6.71 0.02 17.03
C VAL A 65 6.17 1.23 16.27
N ILE A 66 7.05 2.18 15.93
CA ILE A 66 6.70 3.37 15.14
C ILE A 66 6.25 2.92 13.74
N ASP A 67 7.04 2.07 13.09
CA ASP A 67 6.70 1.56 11.76
C ASP A 67 5.38 0.78 11.77
N GLY A 68 5.19 -0.10 12.78
CA GLY A 68 3.95 -0.83 12.94
C GLY A 68 2.73 0.08 13.10
N THR A 69 2.89 1.19 13.84
CA THR A 69 1.83 2.20 14.03
C THR A 69 1.53 2.94 12.73
N ILE A 70 2.56 3.35 11.97
CA ILE A 70 2.40 4.01 10.67
C ILE A 70 1.64 3.10 9.70
N PHE A 71 2.02 1.81 9.62
CA PHE A 71 1.34 0.86 8.75
C PHE A 71 -0.09 0.55 9.21
N ALA A 72 -0.38 0.57 10.50
CA ALA A 72 -1.75 0.45 11.01
C ALA A 72 -2.65 1.60 10.49
N VAL A 73 -2.14 2.83 10.60
CA VAL A 73 -2.83 4.03 10.10
C VAL A 73 -3.00 3.97 8.59
N LEU A 74 -1.96 3.59 7.85
CA LEU A 74 -2.05 3.39 6.39
C LEU A 74 -3.09 2.34 6.01
N GLY A 75 -3.18 1.23 6.76
CA GLY A 75 -4.19 0.20 6.55
C GLY A 75 -5.61 0.76 6.60
N VAL A 76 -5.90 1.62 7.59
CA VAL A 76 -7.20 2.31 7.69
C VAL A 76 -7.46 3.21 6.48
N PHE A 77 -6.47 4.00 6.06
CA PHE A 77 -6.64 4.89 4.90
C PHE A 77 -6.75 4.14 3.57
N LEU A 78 -6.06 3.01 3.42
CA LEU A 78 -6.20 2.11 2.27
C LEU A 78 -7.58 1.46 2.24
N TRP A 79 -8.11 1.07 3.41
CA TRP A 79 -9.48 0.57 3.54
C TRP A 79 -10.51 1.63 3.12
N ARG A 80 -10.21 2.90 3.42
CA ARG A 80 -10.96 4.08 2.97
C ARG A 80 -10.64 4.53 1.54
N GLN A 81 -9.93 3.71 0.76
CA GLN A 81 -9.65 3.93 -0.66
C GLN A 81 -8.87 5.22 -0.96
N SER A 82 -7.98 5.64 -0.06
CA SER A 82 -7.15 6.84 -0.24
C SER A 82 -5.99 6.61 -1.22
N ILE A 83 -5.93 7.44 -2.27
CA ILE A 83 -4.82 7.44 -3.24
C ILE A 83 -3.49 7.88 -2.62
N VAL A 84 -3.54 8.84 -1.71
CA VAL A 84 -2.34 9.36 -1.03
C VAL A 84 -1.74 8.25 -0.16
N ALA A 85 -2.57 7.49 0.54
CA ALA A 85 -2.12 6.36 1.36
C ALA A 85 -1.53 5.22 0.50
N ALA A 86 -2.05 4.98 -0.71
CA ALA A 86 -1.48 3.99 -1.62
C ALA A 86 -0.07 4.34 -2.08
N TRP A 87 0.18 5.62 -2.40
CA TRP A 87 1.53 6.09 -2.70
C TRP A 87 2.47 6.01 -1.49
N ILE A 88 2.04 6.56 -0.35
CA ILE A 88 2.85 6.59 0.86
C ILE A 88 3.18 5.17 1.33
N GLY A 89 2.19 4.26 1.34
CA GLY A 89 2.39 2.89 1.78
C GLY A 89 3.38 2.12 0.91
N LEU A 90 3.30 2.27 -0.42
CA LEU A 90 4.27 1.66 -1.33
C LEU A 90 5.68 2.22 -1.13
N ILE A 91 5.82 3.54 -1.02
CA ILE A 91 7.12 4.21 -0.86
C ILE A 91 7.75 3.81 0.47
N LEU A 92 7.02 3.93 1.58
CA LEU A 92 7.53 3.59 2.90
C LEU A 92 7.91 2.11 3.00
N PHE A 93 7.09 1.21 2.47
CA PHE A 93 7.43 -0.22 2.47
C PHE A 93 8.69 -0.51 1.66
N THR A 94 8.86 0.15 0.51
CA THR A 94 10.04 -0.02 -0.33
C THR A 94 11.31 0.50 0.36
N LEU A 95 11.25 1.69 0.96
CA LEU A 95 12.36 2.28 1.70
C LEU A 95 12.76 1.42 2.91
N GLU A 96 11.77 0.93 3.66
CA GLU A 96 11.99 0.08 4.82
C GLU A 96 12.69 -1.23 4.43
N LYS A 97 12.24 -1.89 3.36
CA LYS A 97 12.88 -3.13 2.89
C LYS A 97 14.27 -2.89 2.32
N ALA A 98 14.50 -1.77 1.63
CA ALA A 98 15.83 -1.39 1.15
C ALA A 98 16.80 -1.14 2.32
N TRP A 99 16.33 -0.45 3.36
CA TRP A 99 17.11 -0.19 4.58
C TRP A 99 17.43 -1.47 5.34
N GLN A 100 16.45 -2.37 5.51
CA GLN A 100 16.67 -3.66 6.17
C GLN A 100 17.68 -4.52 5.41
N TRP A 101 17.67 -4.50 4.08
CA TRP A 101 18.64 -5.23 3.28
C TRP A 101 20.07 -4.76 3.55
N THR A 102 20.31 -3.44 3.62
CA THR A 102 21.65 -2.89 3.80
C THR A 102 22.16 -2.99 5.24
N THR A 103 21.27 -3.00 6.24
CA THR A 103 21.63 -2.96 7.66
C THR A 103 21.51 -4.30 8.39
N GLN A 104 20.73 -5.24 7.87
CA GLN A 104 20.41 -6.51 8.54
C GLN A 104 20.52 -7.70 7.58
N PRO A 105 21.74 -8.16 7.22
CA PRO A 105 21.94 -9.23 6.24
C PRO A 105 21.36 -10.60 6.66
N LYS A 106 21.06 -10.80 7.95
CA LYS A 106 20.37 -12.00 8.45
C LYS A 106 18.85 -11.99 8.20
N ALA A 107 18.27 -10.87 7.75
CA ALA A 107 16.84 -10.70 7.46
C ALA A 107 16.40 -11.29 6.11
N LEU A 108 17.25 -12.07 5.43
CA LEU A 108 16.88 -12.82 4.20
C LEU A 108 15.68 -13.75 4.42
N VAL A 109 15.44 -14.18 5.66
CA VAL A 109 14.25 -14.93 6.08
C VAL A 109 13.03 -14.01 5.99
N GLY A 110 12.36 -14.02 4.84
CA GLY A 110 11.14 -13.24 4.59
C GLY A 110 11.10 -12.50 3.27
N ILE A 111 12.12 -12.63 2.41
CA ILE A 111 12.16 -11.90 1.13
C ILE A 111 10.98 -12.22 0.21
N VAL A 112 10.53 -13.48 0.18
CA VAL A 112 9.36 -13.90 -0.60
C VAL A 112 8.11 -13.20 -0.10
N LEU A 113 7.90 -13.16 1.22
CA LEU A 113 6.78 -12.45 1.83
C LEU A 113 6.87 -10.95 1.58
N ALA A 114 8.07 -10.36 1.66
CA ALA A 114 8.28 -8.96 1.33
C ALA A 114 7.88 -8.64 -0.12
N VAL A 115 8.25 -9.50 -1.08
CA VAL A 115 7.83 -9.35 -2.48
C VAL A 115 6.32 -9.47 -2.63
N VAL A 116 5.67 -10.44 -1.97
CA VAL A 116 4.21 -10.61 -2.00
C VAL A 116 3.50 -9.36 -1.45
N LEU A 117 3.97 -8.83 -0.31
CA LEU A 117 3.41 -7.61 0.28
C LEU A 117 3.66 -6.39 -0.62
N TRP A 118 4.84 -6.28 -1.23
CA TRP A 118 5.16 -5.21 -2.18
C TRP A 118 4.24 -5.25 -3.41
N LEU A 119 3.98 -6.43 -3.96
CA LEU A 119 3.02 -6.62 -5.05
C LEU A 119 1.59 -6.25 -4.62
N ALA A 120 1.21 -6.53 -3.38
CA ALA A 120 -0.09 -6.09 -2.84
C ALA A 120 -0.20 -4.56 -2.77
N PHE A 121 0.86 -3.86 -2.34
CA PHE A 121 0.90 -2.39 -2.35
C PHE A 121 0.88 -1.81 -3.77
N LEU A 122 1.62 -2.41 -4.71
CA LEU A 122 1.55 -2.02 -6.12
C LEU A 122 0.14 -2.21 -6.68
N ASN A 123 -0.51 -3.33 -6.37
CA ASN A 123 -1.87 -3.59 -6.82
C ASN A 123 -2.86 -2.59 -6.21
N ALA A 124 -2.71 -2.24 -4.94
CA ALA A 124 -3.50 -1.19 -4.31
C ALA A 124 -3.29 0.17 -4.98
N LEU A 125 -2.06 0.56 -5.31
CA LEU A 125 -1.79 1.80 -6.05
C LEU A 125 -2.50 1.82 -7.41
N ARG A 126 -2.48 0.70 -8.14
CA ARG A 126 -3.25 0.55 -9.39
C ARG A 126 -4.75 0.69 -9.14
N GLY A 127 -5.27 0.07 -8.09
CA GLY A 127 -6.66 0.19 -7.64
C GLY A 127 -7.06 1.64 -7.35
N ALA A 128 -6.22 2.39 -6.63
CA ALA A 128 -6.46 3.79 -6.31
C ALA A 128 -6.52 4.68 -7.57
N LEU A 129 -5.62 4.45 -8.52
CA LEU A 129 -5.60 5.20 -9.78
C LEU A 129 -6.83 4.90 -10.64
N ALA A 130 -7.24 3.64 -10.72
CA ALA A 130 -8.47 3.24 -11.41
C ALA A 130 -9.72 3.85 -10.74
N LEU A 131 -9.82 3.80 -9.40
CA LEU A 131 -10.92 4.44 -8.67
C LEU A 131 -10.98 5.96 -8.92
N ARG A 132 -9.83 6.63 -9.03
CA ARG A 132 -9.78 8.05 -9.39
C ARG A 132 -10.30 8.29 -10.80
N GLN A 133 -9.98 7.42 -11.76
CA GLN A 133 -10.50 7.51 -13.14
C GLN A 133 -12.02 7.33 -13.16
N PHE A 134 -12.54 6.25 -12.56
CA PHE A 134 -13.99 6.01 -12.46
C PHE A 134 -14.75 7.17 -11.79
N ASN A 135 -14.19 7.75 -10.73
CA ASN A 135 -14.80 8.91 -10.06
C ASN A 135 -14.81 10.17 -10.94
N ARG A 136 -13.85 10.33 -11.86
CA ARG A 136 -13.84 11.45 -12.82
C ARG A 136 -14.86 11.26 -13.92
N GLU A 137 -14.98 10.03 -14.44
CA GLU A 137 -15.98 9.67 -15.45
C GLU A 137 -17.41 9.84 -14.91
N ALA A 138 -17.68 9.34 -13.70
CA ALA A 138 -18.98 9.51 -13.06
C ALA A 138 -19.36 10.99 -12.85
N LYS A 139 -18.38 11.85 -12.56
CA LYS A 139 -18.59 13.30 -12.42
C LYS A 139 -18.73 14.06 -13.75
N ALA A 140 -18.35 13.45 -14.88
CA ALA A 140 -18.49 14.06 -16.20
C ALA A 140 -19.87 13.80 -16.84
N ILE A 141 -20.59 12.79 -16.37
CA ILE A 141 -21.93 12.40 -16.84
C ILE A 141 -23.10 13.35 -16.43
N PRO A 142 -23.04 14.24 -15.41
CA PRO A 142 -24.15 15.15 -15.06
C PRO A 142 -24.26 16.44 -15.90
N ALA A 143 -23.68 16.52 -17.11
CA ALA A 143 -23.66 17.75 -17.92
C ALA A 143 -24.21 17.60 -19.35
N MET A 144 -25.11 16.64 -19.61
CA MET A 144 -26.01 16.77 -20.77
C MET A 144 -27.28 17.49 -20.28
N PRO A 145 -27.44 18.80 -20.52
CA PRO A 145 -28.76 19.40 -20.42
C PRO A 145 -29.67 18.63 -21.36
N ASP A 146 -30.79 18.18 -20.80
CA ASP A 146 -31.92 17.56 -21.46
C ASP A 146 -32.15 18.29 -22.79
N MET A 147 -31.68 17.69 -23.89
CA MET A 147 -31.95 18.25 -25.21
C MET A 147 -33.42 17.95 -25.51
N PRO A 148 -34.20 18.97 -25.90
CA PRO A 148 -35.63 18.85 -26.15
C PRO A 148 -35.95 17.85 -27.27
#